data_AF-A0A9D0AVU6-F1
#
_entry.id   AF-A0A9D0AVU6-F1
#
_cell.length_a   1.000
_cell.length_b   1.000
_cell.length_c   1.000
_cell.angle_alpha   90.00
_cell.angle_beta   90.00
_cell.angle_gamma   90.00
#
_symmetry.space_group_name_H-M   'P 1'
#
loop_
_entity.id
_entity.type
_entity.pdbx_description
1 polymer ?
#
loop_
_entity_poly.entity_id
_entity_poly.type
_entity_poly.pdbx_seq_one_letter_code
_entity_poly.pdbx_strand_id
1 'polypeptide(L)'
;MNLLFAGISIIIAALLITPFAQDMLQKISVNYLISVKLIVVLMAILTAIISLQYETDEDLFRARFLLYQMYFNEDIDKLNKLVSRETENIKKQEYIDVREDVRAELKYLYNDKQYQEVVIQGNPYISFDSDVRKLIEDSKEKLQQEQIKRAIEQVPQLVKDGKYLEAYHLAKPFPIPELQKVTMKAKKHIDKNFKKLKKWYETGKYSRVIKIGAKQINSDCRIKTLLYKSKIAQETRNRNKKIKRTIKKTSSLINYRKYEKAIKLVNESEFSDNSKLQALVKKAKLKLKKSREKKILRKLRNIPSSQIEANLREYANLLELFPDNKKYQQKLDHYKQKLIKLGKNPPLLITEQEYEQWPFTVSKGELECTPPGIVTFKSVDKYYAISELAIVTGNYLQINAILRTDSDLKVIADKGMKLCSK
;
A
#
# COMPACT_ATOMS: atom_id res chain seq x y z
N MET A 1 -5.36 58.56 3.40
CA MET A 1 -5.54 57.12 3.08
C MET A 1 -6.97 56.78 2.65
N ASN A 2 -8.02 57.43 3.18
CA ASN A 2 -9.43 57.07 2.87
C ASN A 2 -9.93 57.52 1.48
N LEU A 3 -9.33 58.53 0.84
CA LEU A 3 -9.74 59.02 -0.49
C LEU A 3 -9.29 58.10 -1.64
N LEU A 4 -8.16 57.42 -1.51
CA LEU A 4 -7.59 56.56 -2.56
C LEU A 4 -8.36 55.22 -2.64
N PHE A 5 -8.77 54.69 -1.49
CA PHE A 5 -9.68 53.54 -1.42
C PHE A 5 -11.08 53.86 -1.95
N ALA A 6 -11.59 55.07 -1.70
CA ALA A 6 -12.87 55.51 -2.26
C ALA A 6 -12.81 55.64 -3.80
N GLY A 7 -11.74 56.22 -4.34
CA GLY A 7 -11.53 56.34 -5.79
C GLY A 7 -11.42 54.99 -6.51
N ILE A 8 -10.66 54.05 -5.96
CA ILE A 8 -10.54 52.69 -6.52
C ILE A 8 -11.88 51.95 -6.47
N SER A 9 -12.65 52.12 -5.40
CA SER A 9 -13.97 51.49 -5.25
C SER A 9 -14.98 52.00 -6.29
N ILE A 10 -14.91 53.28 -6.65
CA ILE A 10 -15.77 53.89 -7.68
C ILE A 10 -15.36 53.41 -9.09
N ILE A 11 -14.07 53.30 -9.37
CA ILE A 11 -13.57 52.79 -10.67
C ILE A 11 -13.95 51.31 -10.86
N ILE A 12 -13.84 50.50 -9.80
CA ILE A 12 -14.27 49.10 -9.81
C ILE A 12 -15.79 49.01 -10.03
N ALA A 13 -16.58 49.83 -9.34
CA ALA A 13 -18.03 49.87 -9.53
C ALA A 13 -18.42 50.29 -10.96
N ALA A 14 -17.74 51.28 -11.53
CA ALA A 14 -17.98 51.76 -12.89
C ALA A 14 -17.63 50.68 -13.95
N LEU A 15 -16.52 49.97 -13.78
CA LEU A 15 -16.10 48.88 -14.67
C LEU A 15 -17.10 47.70 -14.66
N LEU A 16 -17.71 47.41 -13.51
CA LEU A 16 -18.67 46.30 -13.36
C LEU A 16 -20.04 46.56 -13.97
N ILE A 17 -20.39 47.82 -14.20
CA ILE A 17 -21.65 48.21 -14.85
C ILE A 17 -21.49 48.27 -16.39
N THR A 18 -20.26 48.13 -16.91
CA THR A 18 -20.04 48.17 -18.36
C THR A 18 -20.60 46.91 -19.06
N PRO A 19 -21.19 47.07 -20.26
CA PRO A 19 -21.71 45.95 -21.03
C PRO A 19 -20.63 44.90 -21.37
N PHE A 20 -19.37 45.31 -21.45
CA PHE A 20 -18.22 44.43 -21.65
C PHE A 20 -18.00 43.43 -20.51
N ALA A 21 -18.14 43.87 -19.25
CA ALA A 21 -18.01 43.00 -18.09
C ALA A 21 -19.17 41.99 -17.99
N GLN A 22 -20.38 42.42 -18.38
CA GLN A 22 -21.55 41.53 -18.43
C GLN A 22 -21.42 40.43 -19.50
N ASP A 23 -20.91 40.77 -20.68
CA ASP A 23 -20.70 39.80 -21.77
C ASP A 23 -19.59 38.78 -21.43
N MET A 24 -18.51 39.23 -20.76
CA MET A 24 -17.46 38.35 -20.21
C MET A 24 -18.00 37.39 -19.14
N LEU A 25 -18.84 37.85 -18.23
CA LEU A 25 -19.42 37.02 -17.17
C LEU A 25 -20.37 35.94 -17.71
N GLN A 26 -21.06 36.21 -18.83
CA GLN A 26 -21.91 35.24 -19.52
C GLN A 26 -21.10 34.17 -20.26
N LYS A 27 -19.96 34.53 -20.86
CA LYS A 27 -19.11 33.59 -21.63
C LYS A 27 -18.30 32.62 -20.77
N ILE A 28 -18.10 32.90 -19.47
CA ILE A 28 -17.48 31.96 -18.53
C ILE A 28 -18.53 30.90 -18.12
N SER A 29 -18.61 29.82 -18.89
CA SER A 29 -19.63 28.74 -18.83
C SER A 29 -19.48 27.75 -17.66
N VAL A 30 -18.74 28.10 -16.61
CA VAL A 30 -18.51 27.23 -15.44
C VAL A 30 -19.38 27.67 -14.26
N ASN A 31 -20.01 26.72 -13.55
CA ASN A 31 -20.93 26.88 -12.41
C ASN A 31 -20.25 27.41 -11.12
N TYR A 32 -19.51 28.51 -11.23
CA TYR A 32 -18.99 29.22 -10.06
C TYR A 32 -19.96 30.29 -9.57
N LEU A 33 -19.94 30.53 -8.26
CA LEU A 33 -20.61 31.68 -7.63
C LEU A 33 -20.16 32.98 -8.31
N ILE A 34 -21.10 33.90 -8.53
CA ILE A 34 -20.90 35.18 -9.23
C ILE A 34 -19.69 35.95 -8.69
N SER A 35 -19.45 35.88 -7.37
CA SER A 35 -18.29 36.48 -6.70
C SER A 35 -16.94 35.96 -7.23
N VAL A 36 -16.83 34.67 -7.54
CA VAL A 36 -15.61 34.06 -8.08
C VAL A 36 -15.38 34.49 -9.53
N LYS A 37 -16.44 34.59 -10.34
CA LYS A 37 -16.33 35.08 -11.72
C LYS A 37 -15.86 36.54 -11.75
N LEU A 38 -16.38 37.35 -10.82
CA LEU A 38 -15.97 38.74 -10.60
C LEU A 38 -14.49 38.86 -10.22
N ILE A 39 -14.00 38.00 -9.33
CA ILE A 39 -12.58 37.96 -8.93
C ILE A 39 -11.70 37.61 -10.12
N VAL A 40 -12.10 36.66 -10.96
CA VAL A 40 -11.32 36.27 -12.15
C VAL A 40 -11.26 37.42 -13.18
N VAL A 41 -12.36 38.11 -13.42
CA VAL A 41 -12.39 39.27 -14.34
C VAL A 41 -11.54 40.42 -13.78
N LEU A 42 -11.65 40.72 -12.49
CA LEU A 42 -10.85 41.76 -11.85
C LEU A 42 -9.35 41.42 -11.87
N MET A 43 -8.99 40.15 -11.63
CA MET A 43 -7.61 39.67 -11.75
C MET A 43 -7.10 39.85 -13.18
N ALA A 44 -7.86 39.46 -14.21
CA ALA A 44 -7.46 39.61 -15.61
C ALA A 44 -7.25 41.08 -16.02
N ILE A 45 -8.12 41.98 -15.55
CA ILE A 45 -7.97 43.42 -15.76
C ILE A 45 -6.73 43.94 -15.02
N LEU A 46 -6.48 43.46 -13.80
CA LEU A 46 -5.29 43.82 -13.02
C LEU A 46 -4.00 43.35 -13.73
N THR A 47 -3.98 42.12 -14.28
CA THR A 47 -2.84 41.63 -15.05
C THR A 47 -2.63 42.45 -16.31
N ALA A 48 -3.70 42.84 -17.00
CA ALA A 48 -3.60 43.70 -18.18
C ALA A 48 -3.03 45.09 -17.84
N ILE A 49 -3.45 45.69 -16.71
CA ILE A 49 -2.95 46.98 -16.22
C ILE A 49 -1.49 46.88 -15.77
N ILE A 50 -1.11 45.78 -15.10
CA ILE A 50 0.29 45.55 -14.69
C ILE A 50 1.18 45.33 -15.92
N SER A 51 0.70 44.60 -16.93
CA SER A 51 1.41 44.47 -18.22
C SER A 51 1.54 45.82 -18.94
N LEU A 52 0.50 46.67 -18.91
CA LEU A 52 0.52 48.05 -19.42
C LEU A 52 1.59 48.93 -18.77
N GLN A 53 1.95 48.68 -17.51
CA GLN A 53 2.99 49.45 -16.81
C GLN A 53 4.42 48.99 -17.09
N TYR A 54 4.62 47.80 -17.69
CA TYR A 54 5.94 47.20 -17.88
C TYR A 54 6.43 47.14 -19.33
N GLU A 55 5.58 47.41 -20.32
CA GLU A 55 5.93 47.34 -21.75
C GLU A 55 6.03 48.74 -22.36
N THR A 56 7.26 49.20 -22.63
CA THR A 56 7.54 50.55 -23.16
C THR A 56 7.44 50.65 -24.68
N ASP A 57 7.21 49.53 -25.39
CA ASP A 57 7.16 49.47 -26.85
C ASP A 57 5.70 49.39 -27.33
N GLU A 58 5.20 50.52 -27.83
CA GLU A 58 3.80 50.71 -28.23
C GLU A 58 3.39 49.81 -29.41
N ASP A 59 4.34 49.44 -30.28
CA ASP A 59 4.10 48.60 -31.44
C ASP A 59 4.00 47.11 -31.04
N LEU A 60 4.86 46.67 -30.12
CA LEU A 60 4.79 45.32 -29.54
C LEU A 60 3.48 45.13 -28.75
N PHE A 61 3.03 46.17 -28.05
CA PHE A 61 1.76 46.18 -27.34
C PHE A 61 0.57 46.09 -28.29
N ARG A 62 0.52 46.91 -29.36
CA ARG A 62 -0.57 46.84 -30.36
C ARG A 62 -0.62 45.48 -31.03
N ALA A 63 0.54 44.90 -31.36
CA ALA A 63 0.62 43.56 -31.93
C ALA A 63 0.07 42.49 -30.96
N ARG A 64 0.46 42.54 -29.68
CA ARG A 64 -0.02 41.61 -28.64
C ARG A 64 -1.51 41.80 -28.34
N PHE A 65 -2.00 43.03 -28.31
CA PHE A 65 -3.41 43.35 -28.08
C PHE A 65 -4.29 42.88 -29.25
N LEU A 66 -3.85 43.07 -30.49
CA LEU A 66 -4.54 42.55 -31.68
C LEU A 66 -4.51 41.01 -31.73
N LEU A 67 -3.38 40.38 -31.33
CA LEU A 67 -3.29 38.92 -31.16
C LEU A 67 -4.27 38.42 -30.08
N TYR A 68 -4.38 39.13 -28.94
CA TYR A 68 -5.33 38.80 -27.88
C TYR A 68 -6.79 38.97 -28.34
N GLN A 69 -7.14 40.03 -29.07
CA GLN A 69 -8.48 40.21 -29.62
C GLN A 69 -8.82 39.17 -30.68
N MET A 70 -7.86 38.81 -31.54
CA MET A 70 -8.05 37.76 -32.55
C MET A 70 -8.10 36.35 -31.95
N TYR A 71 -7.45 36.09 -30.82
CA TYR A 71 -7.53 34.79 -30.11
C TYR A 71 -8.92 34.52 -29.51
N PHE A 72 -9.70 35.57 -29.21
CA PHE A 72 -11.07 35.45 -28.69
C PHE A 72 -12.15 35.34 -29.79
N ASN A 73 -11.83 35.68 -31.04
CA ASN A 73 -12.68 35.39 -32.19
C ASN A 73 -12.21 34.06 -32.80
N GLU A 74 -13.12 33.10 -33.00
CA GLU A 74 -12.87 31.67 -33.28
C GLU A 74 -12.12 31.32 -34.60
N ASP A 75 -11.19 32.14 -35.09
CA ASP A 75 -10.49 31.94 -36.35
C ASP A 75 -8.95 31.84 -36.16
N ILE A 76 -8.55 31.07 -35.14
CA ILE A 76 -7.14 30.72 -34.82
C ILE A 76 -6.41 30.19 -36.06
N ASP A 77 -7.11 29.49 -36.96
CA ASP A 77 -6.54 29.00 -38.21
C ASP A 77 -6.20 30.11 -39.21
N LYS A 78 -6.99 31.19 -39.29
CA LYS A 78 -6.64 32.37 -40.12
C LYS A 78 -5.47 33.13 -39.52
N LEU A 79 -5.41 33.26 -38.19
CA LEU A 79 -4.30 33.91 -37.51
C LEU A 79 -2.99 33.13 -37.70
N ASN A 80 -3.03 31.81 -37.51
CA ASN A 80 -1.88 30.93 -37.75
C ASN A 80 -1.41 31.01 -39.20
N LYS A 81 -2.34 31.11 -40.18
CA LYS A 81 -1.99 31.31 -41.59
C LYS A 81 -1.35 32.67 -41.85
N LEU A 82 -1.84 33.74 -41.24
CA LEU A 82 -1.27 35.08 -41.41
C LEU A 82 0.12 35.20 -40.75
N VAL A 83 0.27 34.71 -39.51
CA VAL A 83 1.56 34.69 -38.82
C VAL A 83 2.56 33.79 -39.55
N SER A 84 2.14 32.63 -40.05
CA SER A 84 3.00 31.75 -40.84
C SER A 84 3.42 32.43 -42.14
N ARG A 85 2.49 33.11 -42.84
CA ARG A 85 2.78 33.84 -44.08
C ARG A 85 3.73 35.01 -43.86
N GLU A 86 3.58 35.75 -42.78
CA GLU A 86 4.46 36.88 -42.48
C GLU A 86 5.85 36.40 -42.05
N THR A 87 5.92 35.34 -41.23
CA THR A 87 7.18 34.69 -40.87
C THR A 87 7.89 34.13 -42.11
N GLU A 88 7.12 33.58 -43.06
CA GLU A 88 7.61 33.06 -44.33
C GLU A 88 8.12 34.18 -45.26
N ASN A 89 7.44 35.33 -45.28
CA ASN A 89 7.88 36.52 -46.01
C ASN A 89 9.18 37.12 -45.44
N ILE A 90 9.29 37.23 -44.11
CA ILE A 90 10.52 37.70 -43.44
C ILE A 90 11.70 36.79 -43.76
N LYS A 91 11.52 35.46 -43.60
CA LYS A 91 12.55 34.48 -43.95
C LYS A 91 12.94 34.53 -45.42
N LYS A 92 11.97 34.75 -46.31
CA LYS A 92 12.24 34.92 -47.74
C LYS A 92 13.06 36.17 -48.00
N GLN A 93 12.77 37.27 -47.29
CA GLN A 93 13.51 38.52 -47.44
C GLN A 93 14.95 38.40 -46.91
N GLU A 94 15.12 37.86 -45.72
CA GLU A 94 16.44 37.54 -45.15
C GLU A 94 17.24 36.61 -46.07
N TYR A 95 16.59 35.63 -46.68
CA TYR A 95 17.23 34.72 -47.63
C TYR A 95 17.68 35.42 -48.92
N ILE A 96 16.92 36.41 -49.43
CA ILE A 96 17.28 37.12 -50.67
C ILE A 96 18.65 37.79 -50.53
N ASP A 97 18.94 38.36 -49.36
CA ASP A 97 20.19 39.09 -49.11
C ASP A 97 21.42 38.19 -49.03
N VAL A 98 21.24 36.92 -48.63
CA VAL A 98 22.32 35.92 -48.50
C VAL A 98 22.26 34.80 -49.55
N ARG A 99 21.37 34.92 -50.54
CA ARG A 99 21.00 33.83 -51.45
C ARG A 99 22.20 33.23 -52.19
N GLU A 100 23.05 34.10 -52.75
CA GLU A 100 24.17 33.64 -53.56
C GLU A 100 25.24 32.95 -52.73
N ASP A 101 25.48 33.41 -51.49
CA ASP A 101 26.41 32.78 -50.56
C ASP A 101 25.93 31.39 -50.14
N VAL A 102 24.64 31.28 -49.76
CA VAL A 102 24.02 29.98 -49.42
C VAL A 102 24.07 29.02 -50.61
N ARG A 103 23.78 29.49 -51.82
CA ARG A 103 23.87 28.66 -53.04
C ARG A 103 25.31 28.21 -53.30
N ALA A 104 26.29 29.09 -53.12
CA ALA A 104 27.70 28.77 -53.31
C ALA A 104 28.18 27.72 -52.29
N GLU A 105 27.82 27.89 -51.01
CA GLU A 105 28.14 26.96 -49.92
C GLU A 105 27.50 25.59 -50.15
N LEU A 106 26.20 25.53 -50.45
CA LEU A 106 25.52 24.26 -50.72
C LEU A 106 26.10 23.55 -51.94
N LYS A 107 26.48 24.28 -53.00
CA LYS A 107 27.18 23.70 -54.17
C LYS A 107 28.56 23.18 -53.80
N TYR A 108 29.31 23.89 -52.95
CA TYR A 108 30.59 23.42 -52.45
C TYR A 108 30.43 22.10 -51.67
N LEU A 109 29.50 22.06 -50.70
CA LEU A 109 29.17 20.86 -49.92
C LEU A 109 28.73 19.69 -50.82
N TYR A 110 27.94 19.97 -51.85
CA TYR A 110 27.50 18.97 -52.83
C TYR A 110 28.69 18.40 -53.63
N ASN A 111 29.60 19.26 -54.09
CA ASN A 111 30.78 18.85 -54.85
C ASN A 111 31.78 18.06 -53.99
N ASP A 112 31.88 18.38 -52.70
CA ASP A 112 32.65 17.62 -51.70
C ASP A 112 31.93 16.34 -51.21
N LYS A 113 30.77 16.01 -51.81
CA LYS A 113 29.96 14.82 -51.49
C LYS A 113 29.40 14.81 -50.07
N GLN A 114 29.32 15.97 -49.41
CA GLN A 114 28.71 16.14 -48.10
C GLN A 114 27.19 16.25 -48.21
N TYR A 115 26.55 15.29 -48.89
CA TYR A 115 25.13 15.36 -49.26
C TYR A 115 24.18 15.49 -48.06
N GLN A 116 24.55 14.95 -46.90
CA GLN A 116 23.75 15.09 -45.69
C GLN A 116 23.73 16.54 -45.19
N GLU A 117 24.86 17.23 -45.24
CA GLU A 117 24.96 18.65 -44.86
C GLU A 117 24.19 19.53 -45.84
N VAL A 118 24.26 19.23 -47.15
CA VAL A 118 23.42 19.91 -48.17
C VAL A 118 21.94 19.80 -47.84
N VAL A 119 21.48 18.61 -47.43
CA VAL A 119 20.07 18.41 -47.04
C VAL A 119 19.75 19.20 -45.77
N ILE A 120 20.59 19.13 -44.73
CA ILE A 120 20.32 19.81 -43.44
C ILE A 120 20.29 21.32 -43.62
N GLN A 121 21.33 21.89 -44.25
CA GLN A 121 21.51 23.33 -44.38
C GLN A 121 20.60 23.93 -45.45
N GLY A 122 20.28 23.18 -46.51
CA GLY A 122 19.39 23.66 -47.58
C GLY A 122 17.90 23.59 -47.24
N ASN A 123 17.48 22.68 -46.36
CA ASN A 123 16.05 22.42 -46.09
C ASN A 123 15.22 23.66 -45.69
N PRO A 124 15.73 24.63 -44.91
CA PRO A 124 15.01 25.87 -44.59
C PRO A 124 14.59 26.69 -45.82
N TYR A 125 15.27 26.53 -46.95
CA TYR A 125 15.12 27.37 -48.14
C TYR A 125 14.38 26.68 -49.29
N ILE A 126 13.95 25.43 -49.10
CA ILE A 126 13.32 24.60 -50.14
C ILE A 126 12.03 25.21 -50.71
N SER A 127 11.29 26.01 -49.92
CA SER A 127 10.07 26.70 -50.33
C SER A 127 10.35 27.96 -51.16
N PHE A 128 11.54 28.56 -50.99
CA PHE A 128 11.87 29.87 -51.56
C PHE A 128 12.68 29.79 -52.84
N ASP A 129 13.45 28.71 -53.02
CA ASP A 129 14.44 28.60 -54.07
C ASP A 129 14.41 27.25 -54.77
N SER A 130 14.09 27.27 -56.07
CA SER A 130 14.02 26.06 -56.91
C SER A 130 15.37 25.39 -57.13
N ASP A 131 16.47 26.16 -57.17
CA ASP A 131 17.81 25.60 -57.41
C ASP A 131 18.32 24.90 -56.15
N VAL A 132 18.08 25.49 -54.98
CA VAL A 132 18.34 24.84 -53.69
C VAL A 132 17.47 23.60 -53.52
N ARG A 133 16.18 23.66 -53.88
CA ARG A 133 15.29 22.49 -53.87
C ARG A 133 15.83 21.37 -54.73
N LYS A 134 16.22 21.66 -55.97
CA LYS A 134 16.80 20.66 -56.89
C LYS A 134 18.08 20.05 -56.30
N LEU A 135 18.96 20.87 -55.73
CA LEU A 135 20.21 20.40 -55.12
C LEU A 135 19.96 19.49 -53.91
N ILE A 136 18.94 19.77 -53.09
CA ILE A 136 18.52 18.92 -51.97
C ILE A 136 17.92 17.61 -52.49
N GLU A 137 17.07 17.65 -53.52
CA GLU A 137 16.49 16.46 -54.13
C GLU A 137 17.57 15.56 -54.71
N ASP A 138 18.51 16.11 -55.48
CA ASP A 138 19.68 15.40 -56.02
C ASP A 138 20.54 14.81 -54.88
N SER A 139 20.78 15.56 -53.81
CA SER A 139 21.53 15.09 -52.63
C SER A 139 20.83 13.93 -51.91
N LYS A 140 19.50 14.00 -51.76
CA LYS A 140 18.70 12.90 -51.18
C LYS A 140 18.80 11.65 -52.06
N GLU A 141 18.74 11.80 -53.38
CA GLU A 141 18.91 10.68 -54.31
C GLU A 141 20.31 10.07 -54.17
N LYS A 142 21.37 10.88 -54.11
CA LYS A 142 22.75 10.41 -53.90
C LYS A 142 22.92 9.66 -52.57
N LEU A 143 22.40 10.21 -51.47
CA LEU A 143 22.39 9.54 -50.17
C LEU A 143 21.64 8.19 -50.24
N GLN A 144 20.51 8.14 -50.93
CA GLN A 144 19.75 6.92 -51.11
C GLN A 144 20.54 5.89 -51.94
N GLN A 145 21.21 6.31 -53.02
CA GLN A 145 22.08 5.45 -53.82
C GLN A 145 23.26 4.90 -53.00
N GLU A 146 23.90 5.72 -52.16
CA GLU A 146 24.96 5.27 -51.26
C GLU A 146 24.46 4.27 -50.22
N GLN A 147 23.30 4.52 -49.62
CA GLN A 147 22.70 3.59 -48.66
C GLN A 147 22.33 2.26 -49.31
N ILE A 148 21.80 2.29 -50.54
CA ILE A 148 21.53 1.10 -51.35
C ILE A 148 22.83 0.33 -51.60
N LYS A 149 23.90 1.01 -52.03
CA LYS A 149 25.21 0.38 -52.27
C LYS A 149 25.75 -0.30 -51.01
N ARG A 150 25.74 0.41 -49.87
CA ARG A 150 26.13 -0.14 -48.57
C ARG A 150 25.27 -1.34 -48.19
N ALA A 151 23.96 -1.29 -48.43
CA ALA A 151 23.06 -2.40 -48.15
C ALA A 151 23.41 -3.62 -49.03
N ILE A 152 23.62 -3.43 -50.34
CA ILE A 152 24.00 -4.52 -51.26
C ILE A 152 25.31 -5.18 -50.83
N GLU A 153 26.30 -4.40 -50.38
CA GLU A 153 27.60 -4.92 -49.94
C GLU A 153 27.54 -5.60 -48.56
N GLN A 154 26.88 -5.00 -47.57
CA GLN A 154 26.94 -5.46 -46.18
C GLN A 154 25.91 -6.55 -45.84
N VAL A 155 24.71 -6.49 -46.43
CA VAL A 155 23.62 -7.42 -46.10
C VAL A 155 24.00 -8.88 -46.33
N PRO A 156 24.67 -9.27 -47.43
CA PRO A 156 25.14 -10.65 -47.61
C PRO A 156 26.10 -11.11 -46.52
N GLN A 157 27.03 -10.23 -46.09
CA GLN A 157 27.98 -10.56 -45.03
C GLN A 157 27.29 -10.72 -43.67
N LEU A 158 26.35 -9.82 -43.33
CA LEU A 158 25.55 -9.93 -42.12
C LEU A 158 24.75 -11.24 -42.06
N VAL A 159 24.23 -11.70 -43.20
CA VAL A 159 23.54 -13.00 -43.27
C VAL A 159 24.50 -14.18 -43.08
N LYS A 160 25.70 -14.13 -43.68
CA LYS A 160 26.74 -15.15 -43.47
C LYS A 160 27.15 -15.24 -42.00
N ASP A 161 27.27 -14.09 -41.33
CA ASP A 161 27.61 -13.99 -39.91
C ASP A 161 26.43 -14.36 -38.98
N GLY A 162 25.26 -14.67 -39.52
CA GLY A 162 24.06 -14.99 -38.73
C GLY A 162 23.39 -13.79 -38.07
N LYS A 163 23.80 -12.56 -38.43
CA LYS A 163 23.26 -11.27 -37.99
C LYS A 163 21.99 -10.90 -38.76
N TYR A 164 20.98 -11.78 -38.64
CA TYR A 164 19.75 -11.69 -39.43
C TYR A 164 18.92 -10.43 -39.12
N LEU A 165 18.98 -9.86 -37.90
CA LEU A 165 18.24 -8.63 -37.62
C LEU A 165 18.92 -7.43 -38.30
N GLU A 166 20.22 -7.27 -38.13
CA GLU A 166 20.95 -6.16 -38.76
C GLU A 166 20.76 -6.20 -40.29
N ALA A 167 20.85 -7.40 -40.88
CA ALA A 167 20.57 -7.62 -42.29
C ALA A 167 19.13 -7.22 -42.69
N TYR A 168 18.14 -7.57 -41.86
CA TYR A 168 16.74 -7.22 -42.11
C TYR A 168 16.50 -5.70 -42.06
N HIS A 169 17.03 -5.00 -41.04
CA HIS A 169 16.83 -3.56 -40.92
C HIS A 169 17.54 -2.76 -42.00
N LEU A 170 18.73 -3.20 -42.41
CA LEU A 170 19.48 -2.54 -43.47
C LEU A 170 18.83 -2.75 -44.85
N ALA A 171 18.24 -3.91 -45.11
CA ALA A 171 17.64 -4.23 -46.42
C ALA A 171 16.17 -3.77 -46.58
N LYS A 172 15.37 -3.79 -45.51
CA LYS A 172 13.91 -3.53 -45.54
C LYS A 172 13.50 -2.21 -46.22
N PRO A 173 14.20 -1.07 -46.05
CA PRO A 173 13.78 0.20 -46.63
C PRO A 173 13.80 0.23 -48.17
N PHE A 174 14.52 -0.69 -48.82
CA PHE A 174 14.79 -0.62 -50.25
C PHE A 174 13.97 -1.65 -51.04
N PRO A 175 13.18 -1.23 -52.05
CA PRO A 175 12.37 -2.12 -52.88
C PRO A 175 13.19 -2.82 -53.98
N ILE A 176 14.44 -3.20 -53.69
CA ILE A 176 15.34 -3.84 -54.65
C ILE A 176 15.15 -5.36 -54.57
N PRO A 177 14.88 -6.07 -55.69
CA PRO A 177 14.57 -7.51 -55.67
C PRO A 177 15.58 -8.37 -54.90
N GLU A 178 16.87 -8.08 -55.03
CA GLU A 178 17.94 -8.81 -54.34
C GLU A 178 17.90 -8.62 -52.81
N LEU A 179 17.77 -7.37 -52.36
CA LEU A 179 17.63 -7.03 -50.94
C LEU A 179 16.32 -7.56 -50.36
N GLN A 180 15.23 -7.58 -51.14
CA GLN A 180 13.94 -8.13 -50.72
C GLN A 180 14.03 -9.65 -50.48
N LYS A 181 14.70 -10.40 -51.37
CA LYS A 181 14.96 -11.85 -51.16
C LYS A 181 15.71 -12.09 -49.86
N VAL A 182 16.74 -11.29 -49.56
CA VAL A 182 17.50 -11.43 -48.31
C VAL A 182 16.64 -11.03 -47.10
N THR A 183 15.86 -9.96 -47.19
CA THR A 183 14.93 -9.50 -46.15
C THR A 183 13.93 -10.60 -45.77
N MET A 184 13.33 -11.27 -46.76
CA MET A 184 12.44 -12.40 -46.53
C MET A 184 13.13 -13.57 -45.82
N LYS A 185 14.35 -13.92 -46.26
CA LYS A 185 15.15 -14.98 -45.65
C LYS A 185 15.48 -14.63 -44.19
N ALA A 186 15.98 -13.43 -43.94
CA ALA A 186 16.31 -12.93 -42.61
C ALA A 186 15.08 -12.93 -41.68
N LYS A 187 13.93 -12.42 -42.16
CA LYS A 187 12.66 -12.45 -41.43
C LYS A 187 12.23 -13.87 -41.07
N LYS A 188 12.32 -14.82 -41.99
CA LYS A 188 12.00 -16.24 -41.74
C LYS A 188 12.88 -16.84 -40.63
N HIS A 189 14.16 -16.47 -40.59
CA HIS A 189 15.08 -16.91 -39.52
C HIS A 189 14.73 -16.27 -38.17
N ILE A 190 14.45 -14.97 -38.13
CA ILE A 190 14.01 -14.26 -36.92
C ILE A 190 12.73 -14.89 -36.37
N ASP A 191 11.72 -15.08 -37.22
CA ASP A 191 10.43 -15.66 -36.83
C ASP A 191 10.55 -17.12 -36.36
N LYS A 192 11.42 -17.92 -37.00
CA LYS A 192 11.73 -19.29 -36.56
C LYS A 192 12.36 -19.30 -35.16
N ASN A 193 13.30 -18.40 -34.90
CA ASN A 193 13.94 -18.27 -33.59
C ASN A 193 12.94 -17.81 -32.53
N PHE A 194 12.13 -16.80 -32.83
CA PHE A 194 11.07 -16.34 -31.95
C PHE A 194 10.06 -17.45 -31.64
N LYS A 195 9.60 -18.21 -32.63
CA LYS A 195 8.68 -19.35 -32.45
C LYS A 195 9.27 -20.43 -31.52
N LYS A 196 10.57 -20.69 -31.62
CA LYS A 196 11.28 -21.63 -30.72
C LYS A 196 11.32 -21.11 -29.28
N LEU A 197 11.62 -19.82 -29.08
CA LEU A 197 11.56 -19.20 -27.75
C LEU A 197 10.15 -19.21 -27.18
N LYS A 198 9.14 -18.90 -28.00
CA LYS A 198 7.73 -18.94 -27.60
C LYS A 198 7.30 -20.34 -27.16
N LYS A 199 7.66 -21.39 -27.92
CA LYS A 199 7.40 -22.79 -27.54
C LYS A 199 8.05 -23.16 -26.19
N TRP A 200 9.27 -22.68 -25.93
CA TRP A 200 9.92 -22.90 -24.62
C TRP A 200 9.21 -22.18 -23.48
N TYR A 201 8.73 -20.96 -23.73
CA TYR A 201 7.91 -20.22 -22.76
C TYR A 201 6.62 -20.97 -22.44
N GLU A 202 5.86 -21.40 -23.46
CA GLU A 202 4.60 -22.13 -23.32
C GLU A 202 4.78 -23.46 -22.58
N THR A 203 5.91 -24.14 -22.78
CA THR A 203 6.26 -25.39 -22.06
C THR A 203 6.87 -25.16 -20.68
N GLY A 204 6.89 -23.92 -20.18
CA GLY A 204 7.39 -23.57 -18.86
C GLY A 204 8.92 -23.63 -18.71
N LYS A 205 9.67 -23.69 -19.82
CA LYS A 205 11.15 -23.70 -19.85
C LYS A 205 11.71 -22.27 -19.80
N TYR A 206 11.24 -21.47 -18.84
CA TYR A 206 11.55 -20.03 -18.76
C TYR A 206 13.05 -19.72 -18.65
N SER A 207 13.81 -20.49 -17.85
CA SER A 207 15.28 -20.30 -17.75
C SER A 207 16.00 -20.40 -19.10
N ARG A 208 15.52 -21.28 -19.99
CA ARG A 208 16.07 -21.45 -21.33
C ARG A 208 15.73 -20.27 -22.23
N VAL A 209 14.52 -19.73 -22.12
CA VAL A 209 14.11 -18.50 -22.81
C VAL A 209 14.97 -17.33 -22.36
N ILE A 210 15.19 -17.18 -21.04
CA ILE A 210 16.02 -16.11 -20.48
C ILE A 210 17.47 -16.22 -21.00
N LYS A 211 18.09 -17.41 -20.89
CA LYS A 211 19.49 -17.62 -21.30
C LYS A 211 19.73 -17.37 -22.79
N ILE A 212 18.82 -17.83 -23.65
CA ILE A 212 18.99 -17.73 -25.10
C ILE A 212 18.48 -16.38 -25.63
N GLY A 213 17.31 -15.94 -25.19
CA GLY A 213 16.74 -14.68 -25.64
C GLY A 213 17.55 -13.46 -25.19
N ALA A 214 18.24 -13.50 -24.05
CA ALA A 214 19.11 -12.40 -23.60
C ALA A 214 20.23 -12.09 -24.61
N LYS A 215 20.75 -13.12 -25.30
CA LYS A 215 21.75 -12.95 -26.38
C LYS A 215 21.18 -12.29 -27.64
N GLN A 216 19.85 -12.19 -27.73
CA GLN A 216 19.08 -11.72 -28.88
C GLN A 216 18.18 -10.54 -28.47
N ILE A 217 18.41 -9.90 -27.32
CA ILE A 217 17.48 -8.89 -26.79
C ILE A 217 17.39 -7.64 -27.66
N ASN A 218 18.52 -7.24 -28.26
CA ASN A 218 18.59 -6.12 -29.20
C ASN A 218 18.05 -6.51 -30.58
N SER A 219 17.70 -7.79 -30.78
CA SER A 219 17.32 -8.32 -32.09
C SER A 219 15.82 -8.30 -32.37
N ASP A 220 14.93 -8.09 -31.39
CA ASP A 220 13.48 -8.03 -31.61
C ASP A 220 12.74 -7.54 -30.36
N CYS A 221 11.84 -6.55 -30.49
CA CYS A 221 10.99 -6.09 -29.38
C CYS A 221 10.10 -7.23 -28.82
N ARG A 222 9.68 -8.18 -29.67
CA ARG A 222 8.93 -9.38 -29.25
C ARG A 222 9.75 -10.27 -28.33
N ILE A 223 11.06 -10.40 -28.57
CA ILE A 223 11.98 -11.15 -27.70
C ILE A 223 12.14 -10.44 -26.36
N LYS A 224 12.31 -9.11 -26.35
CA LYS A 224 12.37 -8.31 -25.11
C LYS A 224 11.13 -8.53 -24.23
N THR A 225 9.94 -8.49 -24.85
CA THR A 225 8.67 -8.74 -24.15
C THR A 225 8.60 -10.17 -23.60
N LEU A 226 8.98 -11.16 -24.41
CA LEU A 226 8.97 -12.56 -24.01
C LEU A 226 9.97 -12.84 -22.86
N LEU A 227 11.13 -12.19 -22.86
CA LEU A 227 12.12 -12.27 -21.78
C LEU A 227 11.59 -11.73 -20.47
N TYR A 228 10.96 -10.55 -20.49
CA TYR A 228 10.35 -9.97 -19.31
C TYR A 228 9.30 -10.91 -18.71
N LYS A 229 8.37 -11.40 -19.53
CA LYS A 229 7.36 -12.38 -19.11
C LYS A 229 7.99 -13.67 -18.56
N SER A 230 9.08 -14.14 -19.18
CA SER A 230 9.80 -15.34 -18.73
C SER A 230 10.47 -15.15 -17.37
N LYS A 231 11.05 -13.97 -17.09
CA LYS A 231 11.65 -13.65 -15.78
C LYS A 231 10.61 -13.72 -14.67
N ILE A 232 9.49 -13.02 -14.84
CA ILE A 232 8.37 -13.02 -13.89
C ILE A 232 7.85 -14.44 -13.66
N ALA A 233 7.64 -15.20 -14.74
CA ALA A 233 7.13 -16.57 -14.64
C ALA A 233 8.13 -17.50 -13.92
N GLN A 234 9.44 -17.34 -14.17
CA GLN A 234 10.48 -18.10 -13.49
C GLN A 234 10.56 -17.79 -11.99
N GLU A 235 10.48 -16.51 -11.62
CA GLU A 235 10.45 -16.07 -10.22
C GLU A 235 9.21 -16.60 -9.50
N THR A 236 8.04 -16.47 -10.13
CA THR A 236 6.78 -17.01 -9.61
C THR A 236 6.87 -18.53 -9.40
N ARG A 237 7.41 -19.26 -10.37
CA ARG A 237 7.62 -20.71 -10.25
C ARG A 237 8.57 -21.06 -9.10
N ASN A 238 9.65 -20.32 -8.93
CA ASN A 238 10.62 -20.52 -7.86
C ASN A 238 9.99 -20.23 -6.49
N ARG A 239 9.24 -19.13 -6.37
CA ARG A 239 8.47 -18.76 -5.17
C ARG A 239 7.47 -19.87 -4.80
N ASN A 240 6.68 -20.34 -5.75
CA ASN A 240 5.72 -21.42 -5.54
C ASN A 240 6.40 -22.74 -5.12
N LYS A 241 7.58 -23.05 -5.68
CA LYS A 241 8.38 -24.22 -5.27
C LYS A 241 8.85 -24.11 -3.83
N LYS A 242 9.31 -22.93 -3.39
CA LYS A 242 9.66 -22.68 -1.98
C LYS A 242 8.44 -22.84 -1.06
N ILE A 243 7.31 -22.21 -1.40
CA ILE A 243 6.05 -22.35 -0.65
C ILE A 243 5.65 -23.82 -0.51
N LYS A 244 5.66 -24.60 -1.61
CA LYS A 244 5.33 -26.03 -1.58
C LYS A 244 6.26 -26.84 -0.66
N ARG A 245 7.56 -26.51 -0.64
CA ARG A 245 8.54 -27.13 0.28
C ARG A 245 8.22 -26.77 1.73
N THR A 246 7.92 -25.51 2.03
CA THR A 246 7.53 -25.07 3.37
C THR A 246 6.25 -25.77 3.83
N ILE A 247 5.21 -25.84 2.97
CA ILE A 247 3.97 -26.59 3.25
C ILE A 247 4.26 -28.05 3.61
N LYS A 248 5.13 -28.72 2.84
CA LYS A 248 5.51 -30.12 3.08
C LYS A 248 6.23 -30.27 4.42
N LYS A 249 7.20 -29.40 4.71
CA LYS A 249 7.95 -29.40 5.99
C LYS A 249 7.04 -29.12 7.18
N THR A 250 6.18 -28.10 7.11
CA THR A 250 5.22 -27.77 8.16
C THR A 250 4.24 -28.93 8.41
N SER A 251 3.68 -29.51 7.34
CA SER A 251 2.80 -30.69 7.46
C SER A 251 3.50 -31.87 8.14
N SER A 252 4.75 -32.13 7.77
CA SER A 252 5.57 -33.18 8.40
C SER A 252 5.79 -32.91 9.90
N LEU A 253 6.17 -31.69 10.28
CA LEU A 253 6.34 -31.32 11.70
C LEU A 253 5.04 -31.50 12.51
N ILE A 254 3.89 -31.16 11.93
CA ILE A 254 2.58 -31.38 12.56
C ILE A 254 2.30 -32.88 12.74
N ASN A 255 2.63 -33.72 11.75
CA ASN A 255 2.44 -35.17 11.84
C ASN A 255 3.33 -35.78 12.93
N TYR A 256 4.56 -35.32 13.07
CA TYR A 256 5.47 -35.73 14.16
C TYR A 256 5.18 -35.06 15.52
N ARG A 257 4.02 -34.41 15.68
CA ARG A 257 3.60 -33.71 16.91
C ARG A 257 4.55 -32.60 17.38
N LYS A 258 5.43 -32.10 16.50
CA LYS A 258 6.35 -30.97 16.76
C LYS A 258 5.66 -29.64 16.45
N TYR A 259 4.54 -29.35 17.13
CA TYR A 259 3.64 -28.26 16.77
C TYR A 259 4.26 -26.86 16.91
N GLU A 260 5.02 -26.61 17.98
CA GLU A 260 5.67 -25.30 18.19
C GLU A 260 6.70 -25.01 17.09
N LYS A 261 7.51 -26.02 16.71
CA LYS A 261 8.44 -25.91 15.58
C LYS A 261 7.71 -25.66 14.26
N ALA A 262 6.54 -26.27 14.05
CA ALA A 262 5.73 -26.03 12.86
C ALA A 262 5.19 -24.59 12.80
N ILE A 263 4.73 -24.04 13.94
CA ILE A 263 4.25 -22.65 14.04
C ILE A 263 5.40 -21.68 13.78
N LYS A 264 6.54 -21.88 14.47
CA LYS A 264 7.75 -21.06 14.34
C LYS A 264 8.25 -21.02 12.89
N LEU A 265 8.36 -22.18 12.24
CA LEU A 265 8.80 -22.30 10.84
C LEU A 265 7.98 -21.43 9.87
N VAL A 266 6.66 -21.33 10.07
CA VAL A 266 5.81 -20.53 9.18
C VAL A 266 5.92 -19.04 9.51
N ASN A 267 5.87 -18.68 10.80
CA ASN A 267 5.92 -17.29 11.24
C ASN A 267 7.25 -16.60 10.87
N GLU A 268 8.36 -17.34 10.88
CA GLU A 268 9.68 -16.82 10.50
C GLU A 268 9.95 -16.88 8.99
N SER A 269 9.02 -17.42 8.20
CA SER A 269 9.21 -17.52 6.74
C SER A 269 8.72 -16.27 6.01
N GLU A 270 9.32 -15.98 4.85
CA GLU A 270 8.86 -14.96 3.88
C GLU A 270 7.43 -15.21 3.32
N PHE A 271 6.73 -16.24 3.80
CA PHE A 271 5.41 -16.67 3.34
C PHE A 271 4.39 -16.80 4.48
N SER A 272 4.59 -16.09 5.61
CA SER A 272 3.69 -16.07 6.76
C SER A 272 2.23 -15.78 6.38
N ASP A 273 2.02 -14.95 5.36
CA ASP A 273 0.71 -14.50 4.92
C ASP A 273 0.04 -15.45 3.91
N ASN A 274 0.72 -16.53 3.53
CA ASN A 274 0.15 -17.50 2.62
C ASN A 274 -1.01 -18.26 3.29
N SER A 275 -2.21 -18.17 2.71
CA SER A 275 -3.44 -18.75 3.26
C SER A 275 -3.33 -20.25 3.61
N LYS A 276 -2.65 -21.05 2.79
CA LYS A 276 -2.44 -22.49 3.06
C LYS A 276 -1.51 -22.71 4.25
N LEU A 277 -0.46 -21.90 4.39
CA LEU A 277 0.43 -21.97 5.54
C LEU A 277 -0.26 -21.49 6.82
N GLN A 278 -1.06 -20.42 6.75
CA GLN A 278 -1.88 -19.96 7.88
C GLN A 278 -2.88 -21.02 8.35
N ALA A 279 -3.53 -21.74 7.42
CA ALA A 279 -4.40 -22.87 7.77
C ALA A 279 -3.63 -23.98 8.52
N LEU A 280 -2.40 -24.26 8.11
CA LEU A 280 -1.53 -25.21 8.82
C LEU A 280 -1.13 -24.71 10.22
N VAL A 281 -0.85 -23.41 10.38
CA VAL A 281 -0.57 -22.80 11.69
C VAL A 281 -1.79 -22.91 12.61
N LYS A 282 -3.00 -22.59 12.12
CA LYS A 282 -4.25 -22.76 12.89
C LYS A 282 -4.42 -24.22 13.33
N LYS A 283 -4.20 -25.17 12.43
CA LYS A 283 -4.23 -26.62 12.72
C LYS A 283 -3.18 -27.02 13.77
N ALA A 284 -1.96 -26.49 13.66
CA ALA A 284 -0.88 -26.76 14.61
C ALA A 284 -1.19 -26.20 16.00
N LYS A 285 -1.69 -24.95 16.10
CA LYS A 285 -2.11 -24.31 17.36
C LYS A 285 -3.21 -25.12 18.05
N LEU A 286 -4.23 -25.56 17.30
CA LEU A 286 -5.31 -26.40 17.84
C LEU A 286 -4.78 -27.72 18.39
N LYS A 287 -3.92 -28.42 17.63
CA LYS A 287 -3.31 -29.68 18.09
C LYS A 287 -2.37 -29.49 19.28
N LEU A 288 -1.65 -28.37 19.34
CA LEU A 288 -0.83 -28.00 20.50
C LEU A 288 -1.69 -27.83 21.76
N LYS A 289 -2.78 -27.05 21.67
CA LYS A 289 -3.75 -26.88 22.76
C LYS A 289 -4.29 -28.22 23.26
N LYS A 290 -4.79 -29.08 22.37
CA LYS A 290 -5.28 -30.44 22.71
C LYS A 290 -4.18 -31.32 23.33
N SER A 291 -2.94 -31.20 22.87
CA SER A 291 -1.83 -31.95 23.46
C SER A 291 -1.48 -31.47 24.87
N ARG A 292 -1.59 -30.17 25.15
CA ARG A 292 -1.40 -29.60 26.49
C ARG A 292 -2.53 -30.01 27.43
N GLU A 293 -3.78 -29.94 26.95
CA GLU A 293 -4.97 -30.44 27.64
C GLU A 293 -4.78 -31.89 28.12
N LYS A 294 -4.38 -32.79 27.21
CA LYS A 294 -4.15 -34.20 27.53
C LYS A 294 -3.06 -34.40 28.59
N LYS A 295 -2.03 -33.54 28.62
CA LYS A 295 -0.99 -33.59 29.67
C LYS A 295 -1.57 -33.18 31.02
N ILE A 296 -2.35 -32.10 31.07
CA ILE A 296 -2.97 -31.61 32.31
C ILE A 296 -3.99 -32.63 32.83
N LEU A 297 -4.85 -33.19 31.97
CA LEU A 297 -5.81 -34.23 32.35
C LEU A 297 -5.13 -35.49 32.91
N ARG A 298 -3.95 -35.86 32.38
CA ARG A 298 -3.14 -36.97 32.95
C ARG A 298 -2.62 -36.64 34.34
N LYS A 299 -2.16 -35.40 34.57
CA LYS A 299 -1.76 -34.97 35.92
C LYS A 299 -2.95 -35.02 36.88
N LEU A 300 -4.09 -34.45 36.49
CA LEU A 300 -5.33 -34.45 37.30
C LEU A 300 -5.78 -35.86 37.68
N ARG A 301 -5.62 -36.85 36.80
CA ARG A 301 -5.93 -38.25 37.12
C ARG A 301 -5.08 -38.81 38.27
N ASN A 302 -3.86 -38.29 38.46
CA ASN A 302 -2.93 -38.73 39.48
C ASN A 302 -2.99 -37.86 40.76
N ILE A 303 -3.77 -36.77 40.76
CA ILE A 303 -3.95 -35.91 41.93
C ILE A 303 -5.18 -36.42 42.71
N PRO A 304 -5.02 -36.86 43.97
CA PRO A 304 -6.15 -37.25 44.81
C PRO A 304 -7.13 -36.10 45.01
N SER A 305 -8.42 -36.40 45.20
CA SER A 305 -9.46 -35.39 45.43
C SER A 305 -9.32 -34.64 46.76
N SER A 306 -8.48 -35.13 47.67
CA SER A 306 -8.09 -34.45 48.92
C SER A 306 -7.10 -33.31 48.70
N GLN A 307 -6.27 -33.37 47.64
CA GLN A 307 -5.31 -32.32 47.30
C GLN A 307 -6.01 -31.18 46.53
N ILE A 308 -6.80 -30.38 47.24
CA ILE A 308 -7.72 -29.40 46.64
C ILE A 308 -6.98 -28.30 45.89
N GLU A 309 -5.91 -27.74 46.45
CA GLU A 309 -5.13 -26.68 45.80
C GLU A 309 -4.48 -27.15 44.48
N ALA A 310 -3.97 -28.38 44.47
CA ALA A 310 -3.39 -28.97 43.25
C ALA A 310 -4.45 -29.18 42.17
N ASN A 311 -5.66 -29.62 42.56
CA ASN A 311 -6.81 -29.70 41.64
C ASN A 311 -7.19 -28.30 41.11
N LEU A 312 -7.33 -27.30 42.00
CA LEU A 312 -7.65 -25.92 41.62
C LEU A 312 -6.67 -25.37 40.58
N ARG A 313 -5.36 -25.52 40.83
CA ARG A 313 -4.31 -25.07 39.93
C ARG A 313 -4.43 -25.70 38.54
N GLU A 314 -4.57 -27.02 38.46
CA GLU A 314 -4.61 -27.70 37.17
C GLU A 314 -5.95 -27.48 36.42
N TYR A 315 -7.08 -27.33 37.11
CA TYR A 315 -8.34 -26.91 36.47
C TYR A 315 -8.30 -25.46 35.98
N ALA A 316 -7.61 -24.56 36.69
CA ALA A 316 -7.36 -23.20 36.21
C ALA A 316 -6.51 -23.21 34.93
N ASN A 317 -5.44 -24.00 34.89
CA ASN A 317 -4.62 -24.19 33.68
C ASN A 317 -5.44 -24.73 32.49
N LEU A 318 -6.43 -25.59 32.72
CA LEU A 318 -7.33 -26.07 31.66
C LEU A 318 -8.23 -24.96 31.11
N LEU A 319 -8.74 -24.08 31.98
CA LEU A 319 -9.59 -22.95 31.58
C LEU A 319 -8.80 -21.87 30.86
N GLU A 320 -7.52 -21.68 31.17
CA GLU A 320 -6.64 -20.80 30.39
C GLU A 320 -6.55 -21.28 28.91
N LEU A 321 -6.53 -22.60 28.69
CA LEU A 321 -6.51 -23.17 27.33
C LEU A 321 -7.88 -23.15 26.64
N PHE A 322 -8.95 -23.38 27.41
CA PHE A 322 -10.34 -23.53 26.96
C PHE A 322 -11.32 -22.81 27.91
N PRO A 323 -11.44 -21.47 27.81
CA PRO A 323 -12.22 -20.67 28.76
C PRO A 323 -13.71 -21.01 28.76
N ASP A 324 -14.26 -21.38 27.61
CA ASP A 324 -15.70 -21.67 27.45
C ASP A 324 -16.09 -23.10 27.84
N ASN A 325 -15.17 -23.90 28.38
CA ASN A 325 -15.45 -25.28 28.74
C ASN A 325 -16.20 -25.38 30.07
N LYS A 326 -17.54 -25.45 30.00
CA LYS A 326 -18.44 -25.56 31.16
C LYS A 326 -18.06 -26.68 32.14
N LYS A 327 -17.56 -27.82 31.65
CA LYS A 327 -17.17 -28.95 32.52
C LYS A 327 -15.97 -28.60 33.38
N TYR A 328 -14.97 -27.89 32.82
CA TYR A 328 -13.80 -27.45 33.57
C TYR A 328 -14.15 -26.35 34.58
N GLN A 329 -15.06 -25.44 34.21
CA GLN A 329 -15.60 -24.41 35.11
C GLN A 329 -16.27 -25.04 36.34
N GLN A 330 -17.24 -25.95 36.12
CA GLN A 330 -17.94 -26.65 37.20
C GLN A 330 -17.00 -27.41 38.13
N LYS A 331 -15.95 -28.03 37.59
CA LYS A 331 -14.94 -28.73 38.41
C LYS A 331 -14.10 -27.76 39.23
N LEU A 332 -13.68 -26.64 38.66
CA LEU A 332 -12.98 -25.60 39.41
C LEU A 332 -13.85 -25.09 40.56
N ASP A 333 -15.13 -24.79 40.29
CA ASP A 333 -16.07 -24.27 41.30
C ASP A 333 -16.35 -25.29 42.41
N HIS A 334 -16.49 -26.58 42.07
CA HIS A 334 -16.59 -27.65 43.05
C HIS A 334 -15.40 -27.65 44.05
N TYR A 335 -14.17 -27.52 43.54
CA TYR A 335 -13.00 -27.49 44.40
C TYR A 335 -12.87 -26.18 45.18
N LYS A 336 -13.32 -25.03 44.64
CA LYS A 336 -13.40 -23.78 45.39
C LYS A 336 -14.37 -23.91 46.58
N GLN A 337 -15.55 -24.49 46.35
CA GLN A 337 -16.51 -24.77 47.41
C GLN A 337 -15.95 -25.75 48.45
N LYS A 338 -15.21 -26.77 48.02
CA LYS A 338 -14.57 -27.73 48.93
C LYS A 338 -13.50 -27.07 49.81
N LEU A 339 -12.72 -26.13 49.25
CA LEU A 339 -11.76 -25.33 49.99
C LEU A 339 -12.45 -24.48 51.06
N ILE A 340 -13.53 -23.79 50.71
CA ILE A 340 -14.34 -23.01 51.66
C ILE A 340 -14.88 -23.90 52.79
N LYS A 341 -15.35 -25.10 52.46
CA LYS A 341 -15.86 -26.07 53.46
C LYS A 341 -14.77 -26.57 54.40
N LEU A 342 -13.54 -26.79 53.93
CA LEU A 342 -12.42 -27.18 54.81
C LEU A 342 -11.93 -26.04 55.69
N GLY A 343 -12.02 -24.80 55.21
CA GLY A 343 -11.71 -23.63 56.02
C GLY A 343 -12.74 -23.35 57.13
N LYS A 344 -13.92 -23.98 57.11
CA LYS A 344 -14.89 -23.86 58.20
C LYS A 344 -14.42 -24.73 59.36
N ASN A 345 -13.84 -24.10 60.37
CA ASN A 345 -13.66 -24.75 61.66
C ASN A 345 -15.03 -25.09 62.26
N PRO A 346 -15.17 -26.23 62.96
CA PRO A 346 -16.42 -26.59 63.57
C PRO A 346 -16.85 -25.46 64.52
N PRO A 347 -18.15 -25.09 64.53
CA PRO A 347 -18.67 -24.11 65.47
C PRO A 347 -18.24 -24.49 66.89
N LEU A 348 -17.65 -23.54 67.61
CA LEU A 348 -17.36 -23.71 69.02
C LEU A 348 -18.59 -23.30 69.81
N LEU A 349 -19.28 -24.26 70.42
CA LEU A 349 -20.31 -23.94 71.40
C LEU A 349 -19.67 -23.21 72.58
N ILE A 350 -20.18 -22.02 72.88
CA ILE A 350 -19.80 -21.22 74.05
C ILE A 350 -21.04 -20.95 74.88
N THR A 351 -20.90 -21.03 76.20
CA THR A 351 -21.99 -20.90 77.16
C THR A 351 -21.71 -19.85 78.21
N GLU A 352 -22.75 -19.27 78.81
CA GLU A 352 -22.63 -18.27 79.88
C GLU A 352 -21.78 -18.76 81.06
N GLN A 353 -21.83 -20.05 81.37
CA GLN A 353 -21.07 -20.65 82.47
C GLN A 353 -19.55 -20.64 82.27
N GLU A 354 -19.08 -20.51 81.03
CA GLU A 354 -17.65 -20.51 80.69
C GLU A 354 -16.98 -19.13 80.92
N TYR A 355 -17.74 -18.08 81.22
CA TYR A 355 -17.24 -16.71 81.30
C TYR A 355 -17.72 -16.01 82.56
N GLU A 356 -16.79 -15.38 83.28
CA GLU A 356 -17.11 -14.54 84.45
C GLU A 356 -17.99 -13.35 84.09
N GLN A 357 -17.83 -12.84 82.86
CA GLN A 357 -18.61 -11.72 82.29
C GLN A 357 -19.16 -12.14 80.93
N TRP A 358 -20.35 -12.73 80.93
CA TRP A 358 -21.01 -13.14 79.69
C TRP A 358 -21.67 -11.95 78.98
N PRO A 359 -21.28 -11.62 77.74
CA PRO A 359 -21.68 -10.37 77.09
C PRO A 359 -23.05 -10.43 76.41
N PHE A 360 -23.70 -11.60 76.35
CA PHE A 360 -24.93 -11.80 75.57
C PHE A 360 -26.19 -11.96 76.44
N THR A 361 -27.35 -11.55 75.93
CA THR A 361 -28.66 -11.78 76.58
C THR A 361 -29.13 -13.23 76.48
N VAL A 362 -28.56 -14.01 75.57
CA VAL A 362 -28.82 -15.46 75.39
C VAL A 362 -27.81 -16.28 76.17
N SER A 363 -28.21 -17.39 76.80
CA SER A 363 -27.33 -18.18 77.69
C SER A 363 -26.27 -19.04 76.99
N LYS A 364 -26.36 -19.20 75.67
CA LYS A 364 -25.39 -19.96 74.84
C LYS A 364 -25.47 -19.59 73.36
N GLY A 365 -24.43 -19.95 72.61
CA GLY A 365 -24.45 -19.93 71.14
C GLY A 365 -23.21 -20.55 70.51
N GLU A 366 -23.21 -20.66 69.19
CA GLU A 366 -22.14 -21.28 68.39
C GLU A 366 -21.25 -20.18 67.79
N LEU A 367 -19.96 -20.20 68.09
CA LEU A 367 -18.97 -19.30 67.52
C LEU A 367 -18.34 -19.95 66.28
N GLU A 368 -18.56 -19.35 65.12
CA GLU A 368 -18.03 -19.83 63.83
C GLU A 368 -16.94 -18.90 63.32
N CYS A 369 -15.89 -19.48 62.72
CA CYS A 369 -14.97 -18.73 61.89
C CYS A 369 -14.97 -19.24 60.45
N THR A 370 -15.03 -18.28 59.52
CA THR A 370 -14.79 -18.51 58.09
C THR A 370 -13.55 -17.72 57.63
N PRO A 371 -12.57 -18.37 56.96
CA PRO A 371 -11.43 -17.66 56.38
C PRO A 371 -11.90 -16.59 55.39
N PRO A 372 -11.28 -15.39 55.36
CA PRO A 372 -9.98 -15.05 55.96
C PRO A 372 -10.03 -14.41 57.36
N GLY A 373 -11.04 -14.71 58.20
CA GLY A 373 -11.15 -14.14 59.55
C GLY A 373 -12.52 -13.55 59.87
N ILE A 374 -13.56 -14.01 59.19
CA ILE A 374 -14.95 -13.62 59.44
C ILE A 374 -15.45 -14.45 60.61
N VAL A 375 -15.58 -13.81 61.78
CA VAL A 375 -16.10 -14.41 63.01
C VAL A 375 -17.57 -14.03 63.17
N THR A 376 -18.41 -15.04 63.36
CA THR A 376 -19.85 -14.89 63.61
C THR A 376 -20.28 -15.68 64.84
N PHE A 377 -21.34 -15.21 65.49
CA PHE A 377 -21.98 -15.89 66.62
C PHE A 377 -23.41 -16.27 66.22
N LYS A 378 -23.76 -17.54 66.36
CA LYS A 378 -25.07 -18.08 66.01
C LYS A 378 -25.88 -18.39 67.27
N SER A 379 -27.09 -17.83 67.35
CA SER A 379 -28.04 -18.10 68.43
C SER A 379 -29.46 -18.17 67.87
N VAL A 380 -30.22 -19.20 68.24
CA VAL A 380 -31.62 -19.44 67.83
C VAL A 380 -31.80 -19.20 66.32
N ASP A 381 -30.96 -19.88 65.52
CA ASP A 381 -30.92 -19.83 64.04
C ASP A 381 -30.60 -18.48 63.39
N LYS A 382 -30.17 -17.48 64.18
CA LYS A 382 -29.71 -16.18 63.68
C LYS A 382 -28.19 -16.06 63.80
N TYR A 383 -27.55 -15.47 62.79
CA TYR A 383 -26.12 -15.19 62.78
C TYR A 383 -25.86 -13.71 63.04
N TYR A 384 -24.98 -13.44 64.00
CA TYR A 384 -24.58 -12.11 64.42
C TYR A 384 -23.10 -11.87 64.10
N ALA A 385 -22.77 -10.70 63.56
CA ALA A 385 -21.40 -10.33 63.22
C ALA A 385 -20.58 -9.99 64.48
N ILE A 386 -19.47 -10.70 64.71
CA ILE A 386 -18.54 -10.44 65.83
C ILE A 386 -17.32 -9.64 65.37
N SER A 387 -16.67 -10.10 64.30
CA SER A 387 -15.50 -9.39 63.74
C SER A 387 -15.90 -8.19 62.89
N GLU A 388 -15.01 -7.19 62.77
CA GLU A 388 -15.20 -6.04 61.86
C GLU A 388 -15.42 -6.49 60.40
N LEU A 389 -14.70 -7.52 59.94
CA LEU A 389 -14.88 -8.09 58.61
C LEU A 389 -16.29 -8.67 58.41
N ALA A 390 -16.86 -9.31 59.43
CA ALA A 390 -18.24 -9.79 59.38
C ALA A 390 -19.26 -8.64 59.30
N ILE A 391 -19.00 -7.54 60.01
CA ILE A 391 -19.85 -6.33 59.95
C ILE A 391 -19.82 -5.73 58.53
N VAL A 392 -18.62 -5.60 57.95
CA VAL A 392 -18.43 -5.04 56.61
C VAL A 392 -19.09 -5.89 55.52
N THR A 393 -19.12 -7.22 55.67
CA THR A 393 -19.77 -8.10 54.68
C THR A 393 -21.29 -7.96 54.58
N GLY A 394 -21.96 -7.34 55.56
CA GLY A 394 -23.37 -6.92 55.48
C GLY A 394 -24.43 -8.04 55.50
N ASN A 395 -24.04 -9.31 55.53
CA ASN A 395 -24.96 -10.47 55.46
C ASN A 395 -25.39 -11.03 56.83
N TYR A 396 -25.01 -10.37 57.93
CA TYR A 396 -25.23 -10.85 59.31
C TYR A 396 -25.93 -9.77 60.14
N LEU A 397 -26.65 -10.19 61.20
CA LEU A 397 -27.27 -9.25 62.13
C LEU A 397 -26.22 -8.53 62.97
N GLN A 398 -26.51 -7.29 63.38
CA GLN A 398 -25.64 -6.57 64.30
C GLN A 398 -25.69 -7.23 65.69
N ILE A 399 -24.51 -7.46 66.28
CA ILE A 399 -24.38 -8.13 67.59
C ILE A 399 -25.04 -7.36 68.73
N ASN A 400 -25.17 -6.03 68.60
CA ASN A 400 -25.82 -5.15 69.58
C ASN A 400 -27.26 -5.57 69.90
N ALA A 401 -27.95 -6.29 69.00
CA ALA A 401 -29.30 -6.79 69.23
C ALA A 401 -29.38 -7.84 70.37
N ILE A 402 -28.26 -8.45 70.75
CA ILE A 402 -28.18 -9.45 71.81
C ILE A 402 -27.10 -9.14 72.84
N LEU A 403 -26.51 -7.95 72.81
CA LEU A 403 -25.48 -7.53 73.76
C LEU A 403 -26.13 -7.04 75.07
N ARG A 404 -25.56 -7.40 76.23
CA ARG A 404 -25.90 -6.76 77.51
C ARG A 404 -25.27 -5.35 77.56
N THR A 405 -25.92 -4.42 78.25
CA THR A 405 -25.42 -3.05 78.43
C THR A 405 -24.00 -3.07 79.03
N ASP A 406 -23.10 -2.24 78.49
CA ASP A 406 -21.70 -2.10 78.94
C ASP A 406 -20.82 -3.36 78.88
N SER A 407 -21.15 -4.34 78.03
CA SER A 407 -20.36 -5.58 77.88
C SER A 407 -19.24 -5.48 76.85
N ASP A 408 -18.06 -6.02 77.19
CA ASP A 408 -16.91 -6.11 76.29
C ASP A 408 -16.94 -7.39 75.44
N LEU A 409 -16.93 -7.24 74.11
CA LEU A 409 -16.89 -8.35 73.15
C LEU A 409 -15.49 -8.89 72.88
N LYS A 410 -14.44 -8.20 73.35
CA LYS A 410 -13.05 -8.50 73.00
C LYS A 410 -12.68 -9.96 73.26
N VAL A 411 -13.09 -10.50 74.41
CA VAL A 411 -12.80 -11.90 74.79
C VAL A 411 -13.42 -12.90 73.81
N ILE A 412 -14.65 -12.65 73.36
CA ILE A 412 -15.35 -13.52 72.39
C ILE A 412 -14.77 -13.37 70.99
N ALA A 413 -14.47 -12.13 70.58
CA ALA A 413 -13.83 -11.84 69.30
C ALA A 413 -12.45 -12.51 69.20
N ASP A 414 -11.61 -12.38 70.23
CA ASP A 414 -10.29 -13.02 70.30
C ASP A 414 -10.40 -14.55 70.26
N LYS A 415 -11.37 -15.14 70.97
CA LYS A 415 -11.62 -16.58 70.93
C LYS A 415 -12.03 -17.03 69.52
N GLY A 416 -12.84 -16.24 68.84
CA GLY A 416 -13.25 -16.49 67.45
C GLY A 416 -12.11 -16.36 66.45
N MET A 417 -11.23 -15.36 66.61
CA MET A 417 -10.03 -15.20 65.78
C MET A 417 -9.01 -16.32 66.00
N LYS A 418 -8.91 -16.85 67.22
CA LYS A 418 -8.14 -18.06 67.51
C LYS A 418 -8.73 -19.29 66.81
N LEU A 419 -10.06 -19.38 66.64
CA LEU A 419 -10.67 -20.41 65.80
C LEU A 419 -10.27 -20.23 64.33
N CYS A 420 -10.08 -19.01 63.83
CA CYS A 420 -9.62 -18.77 62.45
C CYS A 420 -8.18 -19.20 62.18
N SER A 421 -7.38 -19.36 63.23
CA SER A 421 -5.94 -19.62 63.18
C SER A 421 -5.58 -21.10 63.37
N LYS A 422 -6.58 -21.95 63.57
CA LYS A 422 -6.46 -23.42 63.59
C LYS A 422 -6.81 -23.97 62.21
#